data_AF-V5G6X1-F1
#
_entry.id   AF-V5G6X1-F1
#
_cell.length_a   1.000
_cell.length_b   1.000
_cell.length_c   1.000
_cell.angle_alpha   90.00
_cell.angle_beta   90.00
_cell.angle_gamma   90.00
#
_symmetry.space_group_name_H-M   'P 1'
#
loop_
_entity.id
_entity.type
_entity.pdbx_description
1 polymer ?
#
loop_
_entity_poly.entity_id
_entity_poly.type
_entity_poly.pdbx_seq_one_letter_code
_entity_poly.pdbx_strand_id
1 'polypeptide(L)'
;MLTMAEVTANGDKEEVDEKEIITDKDLPLSFTQDRHLEPIQGIDCITQTWRMKERMKTVSVALVLCLNVGVDPPDVVKTQPCARLECWIDPMQMSSTKALEKIGQTLQTQYERWQPRARYKQSLDPTSDEVKKLCTSLRRNAKEERVLFHYNGHGVPKPTTNGEIWVFNRTYTQYIPLSIFDLQTWMGAPSIYVYDCSNAGIIVDSFKQFAIQHEVEFEQSMSQQKMGSAHPPPSYRNCIQLAACSANQVLPMTPDLPADLFTACLTTPIKVALRWFVLQPTSKLMPKITLDLVDNIPGQITDRRTMLGELNWIFTAITDTIAWNTLPRELFQKLFRQDLLVASLFRNFLLAERIMRSCDCTPVSHPALPPTYQHPMWDAWDLALDLSLGQLPKMLKNEEQFQHLPFFEEQLTAFQVWLELATLSGSEERNPPEQLPIVLQVLLSQIHRMRALELLGRFLDLGPWAVNLALSVGIFPYVLKLLQ
;
A
#
# COMPACT_ATOMS: atom_id res chain seq x y z
N MET A 1 77.64 -64.02 27.19
CA MET A 1 79.10 -63.86 27.35
C MET A 1 79.51 -62.52 26.76
N LEU A 2 79.56 -61.50 27.60
CA LEU A 2 80.61 -60.48 27.75
C LEU A 2 79.99 -59.20 28.31
N THR A 3 80.62 -58.79 29.39
CA THR A 3 80.26 -57.84 30.42
C THR A 3 80.81 -56.45 30.13
N MET A 4 80.09 -55.44 30.64
CA MET A 4 80.56 -54.16 31.22
C MET A 4 81.47 -53.24 30.41
N ALA A 5 81.02 -51.99 30.26
CA ALA A 5 81.66 -50.87 30.95
C ALA A 5 80.68 -49.69 31.06
N GLU A 6 80.23 -49.41 32.28
CA GLU A 6 79.70 -48.10 32.68
C GLU A 6 80.84 -47.09 32.64
N VAL A 7 80.60 -45.95 32.00
CA VAL A 7 81.35 -44.71 32.26
C VAL A 7 80.31 -43.65 32.60
N THR A 8 80.14 -43.42 33.89
CA THR A 8 79.48 -42.24 34.44
C THR A 8 80.40 -41.03 34.28
N ALA A 9 79.99 -40.03 33.50
CA ALA A 9 80.53 -38.68 33.58
C ALA A 9 79.42 -37.75 34.08
N ASN A 10 79.67 -37.17 35.26
CA ASN A 10 78.83 -36.16 35.90
C ASN A 10 78.84 -34.85 35.10
N GLY A 11 77.69 -34.19 35.09
CA GLY A 11 77.59 -32.74 34.99
C GLY A 11 77.39 -32.21 33.57
N ASP A 12 76.13 -32.05 33.17
CA ASP A 12 75.54 -30.72 33.02
C ASP A 12 74.02 -30.86 32.89
N LYS A 13 73.29 -30.12 33.72
CA LYS A 13 71.86 -29.88 33.52
C LYS A 13 71.76 -28.88 32.38
N GLU A 14 71.79 -29.36 31.15
CA GLU A 14 71.25 -28.59 30.03
C GLU A 14 69.73 -28.53 30.23
N GLU A 15 69.23 -27.33 30.53
CA GLU A 15 67.83 -26.99 30.28
C GLU A 15 67.55 -27.35 28.82
N VAL A 16 66.78 -28.42 28.63
CA VAL A 16 66.19 -28.71 27.32
C VAL A 16 65.18 -27.61 27.09
N ASP A 17 65.62 -26.53 26.43
CA ASP A 17 64.73 -25.59 25.75
C ASP A 17 63.73 -26.44 24.96
N GLU A 18 62.44 -26.32 25.30
CA GLU A 18 61.36 -26.79 24.44
C GLU A 18 61.48 -26.01 23.13
N LYS A 19 62.31 -26.49 22.20
CA LYS A 19 62.37 -25.99 20.83
C LYS A 19 60.98 -26.17 20.26
N GLU A 20 60.21 -25.09 20.20
CA GLU A 20 58.95 -25.04 19.48
C GLU A 20 59.17 -25.69 18.12
N ILE A 21 58.47 -26.81 17.88
CA ILE A 21 58.59 -27.56 16.63
C ILE A 21 57.90 -26.71 15.56
N ILE A 22 58.65 -25.84 14.88
CA ILE A 22 58.16 -25.07 13.73
C ILE A 22 57.90 -26.06 12.59
N THR A 23 56.66 -26.15 12.16
CA THR A 23 56.21 -26.97 11.04
C THR A 23 56.02 -26.13 9.78
N ASP A 24 55.90 -26.77 8.60
CA ASP A 24 55.65 -26.07 7.33
C ASP A 24 54.37 -25.18 7.36
N LYS A 25 53.43 -25.45 8.28
CA LYS A 25 52.22 -24.65 8.47
C LYS A 25 52.48 -23.32 9.19
N ASP A 26 53.60 -23.22 9.90
CA ASP A 26 53.99 -22.05 10.69
C ASP A 26 54.83 -21.07 9.85
N LEU A 27 55.23 -21.48 8.64
CA LEU A 27 55.97 -20.63 7.71
C LEU A 27 55.01 -19.67 6.97
N PRO A 28 55.25 -18.34 7.03
CA PRO A 28 54.38 -17.37 6.37
C PRO A 28 54.51 -17.45 4.85
N LEU A 29 53.37 -17.52 4.16
CA LEU A 29 53.34 -17.48 2.71
C LEU A 29 53.57 -16.05 2.20
N SER A 30 54.61 -15.87 1.40
CA SER A 30 54.94 -14.60 0.77
C SER A 30 54.18 -14.42 -0.56
N PHE A 31 53.75 -13.20 -0.86
CA PHE A 31 53.09 -12.82 -2.12
C PHE A 31 51.78 -13.58 -2.43
N THR A 32 51.06 -14.05 -1.43
CA THR A 32 49.77 -14.77 -1.58
C THR A 32 48.54 -13.94 -1.21
N GLN A 33 48.70 -12.64 -0.93
CA GLN A 33 47.57 -11.75 -0.65
C GLN A 33 46.84 -11.36 -1.94
N ASP A 34 45.56 -10.99 -1.86
CA ASP A 34 44.69 -10.67 -3.01
C ASP A 34 45.33 -9.69 -4.01
N ARG A 35 46.03 -8.66 -3.52
CA ARG A 35 46.79 -7.68 -4.35
C ARG A 35 47.87 -8.30 -5.26
N HIS A 36 48.26 -9.55 -5.04
CA HIS A 36 49.22 -10.29 -5.84
C HIS A 36 48.56 -11.35 -6.73
N LEU A 37 47.43 -11.92 -6.28
CA LEU A 37 46.73 -13.02 -6.96
C LEU A 37 45.69 -12.51 -7.96
N GLU A 38 45.01 -11.43 -7.62
CA GLU A 38 43.94 -10.84 -8.43
C GLU A 38 44.46 -9.70 -9.30
N PRO A 39 43.89 -9.49 -10.50
CA PRO A 39 44.20 -8.32 -11.31
C PRO A 39 43.80 -7.04 -10.57
N ILE A 40 44.73 -6.08 -10.46
CA ILE A 40 44.46 -4.78 -9.84
C ILE A 40 43.64 -3.93 -10.82
N GLN A 41 42.32 -4.11 -10.77
CA GLN A 41 41.35 -3.38 -11.59
C GLN A 41 40.16 -2.94 -10.73
N GLY A 42 39.48 -1.89 -11.17
CA GLY A 42 38.22 -1.48 -10.55
C GLY A 42 37.12 -2.50 -10.85
N ILE A 43 36.15 -2.62 -9.93
CA ILE A 43 34.94 -3.41 -10.18
C ILE A 43 34.10 -2.67 -11.23
N ASP A 44 33.59 -3.40 -12.23
CA ASP A 44 32.63 -2.88 -13.19
C ASP A 44 31.31 -2.55 -12.48
N CYS A 45 31.11 -1.26 -12.20
CA CYS A 45 29.90 -0.76 -11.56
C CYS A 45 28.71 -0.83 -12.52
N ILE A 46 27.84 -1.82 -12.35
CA ILE A 46 26.55 -1.87 -13.05
C ILE A 46 25.67 -0.73 -12.52
N THR A 47 25.30 0.21 -13.38
CA THR A 47 24.42 1.32 -13.03
C THR A 47 22.97 0.82 -12.86
N GLN A 48 22.54 0.68 -11.61
CA GLN A 48 21.18 0.27 -11.25
C GLN A 48 20.32 1.49 -10.90
N THR A 49 19.14 1.62 -11.52
CA THR A 49 18.23 2.75 -11.33
C THR A 49 17.19 2.48 -10.25
N TRP A 50 17.57 2.64 -8.98
CA TRP A 50 16.62 2.61 -7.84
C TRP A 50 16.11 4.01 -7.46
N ARG A 51 16.80 5.07 -7.89
CA ARG A 51 16.41 6.45 -7.57
C ARG A 51 15.15 6.83 -8.33
N MET A 52 14.15 7.26 -7.56
CA MET A 52 12.97 7.91 -8.12
C MET A 52 13.37 9.25 -8.74
N LYS A 53 13.31 9.36 -10.08
CA LYS A 53 13.68 10.57 -10.81
C LYS A 53 12.69 11.71 -10.57
N GLU A 54 11.40 11.39 -10.50
CA GLU A 54 10.32 12.37 -10.33
C GLU A 54 9.43 12.00 -9.15
N ARG A 55 9.51 12.81 -8.09
CA ARG A 55 8.59 12.72 -6.96
C ARG A 55 7.31 13.47 -7.34
N MET A 56 6.19 12.75 -7.43
CA MET A 56 4.90 13.37 -7.71
C MET A 56 4.15 13.65 -6.43
N LYS A 57 3.27 14.66 -6.45
CA LYS A 57 2.40 14.94 -5.32
C LYS A 57 0.96 15.15 -5.77
N THR A 58 0.04 14.53 -5.04
CA THR A 58 -1.38 14.89 -5.14
C THR A 58 -1.64 16.15 -4.33
N VAL A 59 -1.94 17.25 -5.01
CA VAL A 59 -2.10 18.59 -4.39
C VAL A 59 -3.55 19.05 -4.30
N SER A 60 -4.47 18.37 -5.00
CA SER A 60 -5.87 18.74 -5.08
C SER A 60 -6.76 17.51 -5.15
N VAL A 61 -7.91 17.58 -4.49
CA VAL A 61 -8.88 16.49 -4.37
C VAL A 61 -10.28 17.04 -4.64
N ALA A 62 -10.95 16.50 -5.67
CA ALA A 62 -12.37 16.68 -5.94
C ALA A 62 -13.15 15.54 -5.32
N LEU A 63 -14.12 15.85 -4.46
CA LEU A 63 -15.06 14.89 -3.88
C LEU A 63 -16.44 15.15 -4.48
N VAL A 64 -16.82 14.34 -5.47
CA VAL A 64 -18.11 14.40 -6.16
C VAL A 64 -19.01 13.33 -5.60
N LEU A 65 -20.04 13.73 -4.87
CA LEU A 65 -20.99 12.83 -4.23
C LEU A 65 -22.35 13.00 -4.89
N CYS A 66 -22.86 11.92 -5.50
CA CYS A 66 -24.18 11.88 -6.12
C CYS A 66 -25.04 10.86 -5.37
N LEU A 67 -25.66 11.28 -4.27
CA LEU A 67 -26.33 10.42 -3.30
C LEU A 67 -27.85 10.58 -3.27
N ASN A 68 -28.39 11.76 -3.60
CA ASN A 68 -29.82 12.09 -3.56
C ASN A 68 -30.54 11.44 -2.35
N VAL A 69 -30.05 11.78 -1.14
CA VAL A 69 -30.39 11.06 0.09
C VAL A 69 -31.91 10.93 0.27
N GLY A 70 -32.37 9.69 0.35
CA GLY A 70 -33.79 9.33 0.54
C GLY A 70 -34.54 8.96 -0.74
N VAL A 71 -33.91 9.07 -1.90
CA VAL A 71 -34.49 8.68 -3.19
C VAL A 71 -33.58 7.67 -3.87
N ASP A 72 -34.07 6.45 -4.04
CA ASP A 72 -33.31 5.38 -4.70
C ASP A 72 -33.36 5.53 -6.23
N PRO A 73 -32.25 5.26 -6.95
CA PRO A 73 -32.25 5.27 -8.40
C PRO A 73 -33.05 4.08 -8.96
N PRO A 74 -33.62 4.20 -10.17
CA PRO A 74 -34.59 3.25 -10.72
C PRO A 74 -34.03 1.84 -11.02
N ASP A 75 -32.72 1.69 -11.09
CA ASP A 75 -32.02 0.48 -11.52
C ASP A 75 -31.36 -0.29 -10.36
N VAL A 76 -31.58 0.15 -9.12
CA VAL A 76 -31.09 -0.48 -7.89
C VAL A 76 -32.28 -0.89 -7.02
N VAL A 77 -32.48 -2.20 -6.87
CA VAL A 77 -33.49 -2.74 -5.94
C VAL A 77 -32.82 -3.01 -4.60
N LYS A 78 -33.14 -2.21 -3.57
CA LYS A 78 -32.61 -2.41 -2.22
C LYS A 78 -33.35 -3.53 -1.49
N THR A 79 -32.59 -4.40 -0.82
CA THR A 79 -33.14 -5.39 0.11
C THR A 79 -33.60 -4.73 1.42
N GLN A 80 -34.42 -5.43 2.21
CA GLN A 80 -34.70 -5.04 3.59
C GLN A 80 -34.34 -6.21 4.52
N PRO A 81 -33.36 -6.06 5.42
CA PRO A 81 -32.45 -4.91 5.61
C PRO A 81 -31.43 -4.71 4.46
N CYS A 82 -30.79 -3.54 4.39
CA CYS A 82 -29.72 -3.22 3.44
C CYS A 82 -28.59 -2.42 4.09
N ALA A 83 -27.41 -2.43 3.47
CA ALA A 83 -26.32 -1.51 3.76
C ALA A 83 -26.77 -0.06 3.56
N ARG A 84 -26.55 0.80 4.55
CA ARG A 84 -27.02 2.20 4.55
C ARG A 84 -25.98 3.23 4.96
N LEU A 85 -24.97 2.81 5.71
CA LEU A 85 -23.98 3.76 6.21
C LEU A 85 -23.16 4.28 5.04
N GLU A 86 -23.06 5.60 4.95
CA GLU A 86 -22.24 6.33 3.99
C GLU A 86 -21.21 7.14 4.79
N CYS A 87 -19.93 6.89 4.56
CA CYS A 87 -18.83 7.48 5.34
C CYS A 87 -19.01 7.31 6.86
N TRP A 88 -19.55 6.16 7.26
CA TRP A 88 -19.91 5.82 8.66
C TRP A 88 -21.03 6.66 9.28
N ILE A 89 -21.86 7.30 8.46
CA ILE A 89 -23.03 8.06 8.89
C ILE A 89 -24.28 7.36 8.36
N ASP A 90 -25.28 7.21 9.22
CA ASP A 90 -26.61 6.81 8.79
C ASP A 90 -27.34 8.03 8.20
N PRO A 91 -27.58 8.08 6.89
CA PRO A 91 -28.20 9.23 6.25
C PRO A 91 -29.67 9.40 6.65
N MET A 92 -30.33 8.37 7.20
CA MET A 92 -31.74 8.42 7.59
C MET A 92 -31.97 9.03 8.97
N GLN A 93 -30.92 9.23 9.78
CA GLN A 93 -31.02 9.79 11.14
C GLN A 93 -31.13 11.33 11.16
N MET A 94 -31.04 11.99 10.00
CA MET A 94 -31.12 13.44 9.88
C MET A 94 -31.77 13.84 8.56
N SER A 95 -32.01 15.15 8.36
CA SER A 95 -32.54 15.64 7.07
C SER A 95 -31.54 15.36 5.94
N SER A 96 -32.07 15.10 4.74
CA SER A 96 -31.26 14.75 3.55
C SER A 96 -30.12 15.72 3.28
N THR A 97 -30.38 17.03 3.32
CA THR A 97 -29.36 18.07 3.13
C THR A 97 -28.26 18.00 4.19
N LYS A 98 -28.64 17.85 5.47
CA LYS A 98 -27.67 17.78 6.57
C LYS A 98 -26.87 16.49 6.54
N ALA A 99 -27.48 15.38 6.13
CA ALA A 99 -26.80 14.11 5.93
C ALA A 99 -25.73 14.25 4.85
N LEU A 100 -26.09 14.81 3.70
CA LEU A 100 -25.18 15.00 2.57
C LEU A 100 -23.97 15.89 2.92
N GLU A 101 -24.21 17.02 3.61
CA GLU A 101 -23.12 17.89 4.09
C GLU A 101 -22.20 17.18 5.08
N LYS A 102 -22.76 16.42 6.02
CA LYS A 102 -21.99 15.68 7.03
C LYS A 102 -21.17 14.55 6.41
N ILE A 103 -21.74 13.83 5.42
CA ILE A 103 -21.04 12.80 4.64
C ILE A 103 -19.87 13.45 3.89
N GLY A 104 -20.12 14.55 3.17
CA GLY A 104 -19.07 15.29 2.45
C GLY A 104 -17.91 15.74 3.35
N GLN A 105 -18.23 16.34 4.50
CA GLN A 105 -17.23 16.76 5.49
C GLN A 105 -16.46 15.57 6.05
N THR A 106 -17.14 14.47 6.37
CA THR A 106 -16.51 13.28 6.94
C THR A 106 -15.58 12.62 5.93
N LEU A 107 -16.00 12.48 4.67
CA LEU A 107 -15.15 11.96 3.60
C LEU A 107 -13.90 12.81 3.40
N GLN A 108 -14.04 14.14 3.42
CA GLN A 108 -12.90 15.04 3.37
C GLN A 108 -11.92 14.77 4.51
N THR A 109 -12.40 14.71 5.77
CA THR A 109 -11.56 14.42 6.93
C THR A 109 -10.90 13.03 6.84
N GLN A 110 -11.56 12.04 6.26
CA GLN A 110 -10.95 10.72 6.04
C GLN A 110 -9.77 10.80 5.06
N TYR A 111 -9.90 11.53 3.94
CA TYR A 111 -8.79 11.74 3.01
C TYR A 111 -7.68 12.64 3.57
N GLU A 112 -8.02 13.66 4.36
CA GLU A 112 -7.05 14.58 4.99
C GLU A 112 -6.06 13.84 5.89
N ARG A 113 -6.46 12.71 6.48
CA ARG A 113 -5.55 11.84 7.25
C ARG A 113 -4.40 11.28 6.40
N TRP A 114 -4.66 11.03 5.11
CA TRP A 114 -3.66 10.49 4.16
C TRP A 114 -2.88 11.59 3.45
N GLN A 115 -3.50 12.75 3.19
CA GLN A 115 -2.85 13.89 2.54
C GLN A 115 -3.32 15.23 3.13
N PRO A 116 -2.83 15.63 4.31
CA PRO A 116 -3.35 16.81 5.03
C PRO A 116 -3.03 18.14 4.34
N ARG A 117 -2.08 18.16 3.39
CA ARG A 117 -1.60 19.37 2.71
C ARG A 117 -2.22 19.58 1.33
N ALA A 118 -3.16 18.73 0.89
CA ALA A 118 -3.88 18.93 -0.36
C ALA A 118 -5.05 19.92 -0.18
N ARG A 119 -5.50 20.48 -1.30
CA ARG A 119 -6.71 21.31 -1.34
C ARG A 119 -7.92 20.44 -1.65
N TYR A 120 -8.87 20.40 -0.73
CA TYR A 120 -10.10 19.64 -0.88
C TYR A 120 -11.23 20.53 -1.39
N LYS A 121 -12.01 20.02 -2.34
CA LYS A 121 -13.24 20.66 -2.82
C LYS A 121 -14.34 19.61 -2.94
N GLN A 122 -15.45 19.87 -2.26
CA GLN A 122 -16.64 19.02 -2.28
C GLN A 122 -17.64 19.54 -3.32
N SER A 123 -18.32 18.61 -3.98
CA SER A 123 -19.42 18.85 -4.90
C SER A 123 -20.53 17.85 -4.53
N LEU A 124 -21.58 18.36 -3.88
CA LEU A 124 -22.64 17.56 -3.28
C LEU A 124 -23.86 17.62 -4.19
N ASP A 125 -24.30 16.47 -4.69
CA ASP A 125 -25.33 16.29 -5.73
C ASP A 125 -25.19 17.30 -6.90
N PRO A 126 -24.03 17.36 -7.57
CA PRO A 126 -23.76 18.44 -8.50
C PRO A 126 -24.45 18.30 -9.85
N THR A 127 -24.46 19.42 -10.57
CA THR A 127 -24.74 19.47 -12.01
C THR A 127 -23.49 19.27 -12.85
N SER A 128 -23.65 18.90 -14.12
CA SER A 128 -22.53 18.73 -15.06
C SER A 128 -21.66 20.01 -15.18
N ASP A 129 -22.28 21.19 -15.20
CA ASP A 129 -21.58 22.47 -15.22
C ASP A 129 -20.72 22.71 -13.97
N GLU A 130 -21.19 22.28 -12.79
CA GLU A 130 -20.45 22.40 -11.54
C GLU A 130 -19.25 21.44 -11.52
N VAL A 131 -19.43 20.20 -11.99
CA VAL A 131 -18.33 19.23 -12.15
C VAL A 131 -17.27 19.78 -13.13
N LYS A 132 -17.68 20.36 -14.26
CA LYS A 132 -16.78 21.00 -15.22
C LYS A 132 -15.98 22.15 -14.60
N LYS A 133 -16.65 23.07 -13.90
CA LYS A 133 -15.99 24.20 -13.21
C LYS A 133 -15.05 23.73 -12.11
N LEU A 134 -15.43 22.69 -11.38
CA LEU A 134 -14.60 22.08 -10.34
C LEU A 134 -13.31 21.50 -10.94
N CYS A 135 -13.43 20.60 -11.92
CA CYS A 135 -12.31 19.90 -12.53
C CYS A 135 -11.33 20.87 -13.19
N THR A 136 -11.84 21.78 -14.03
CA THR A 136 -11.02 22.79 -14.71
C THR A 136 -10.34 23.75 -13.73
N SER A 137 -11.02 24.14 -12.64
CA SER A 137 -10.42 24.96 -11.59
C SER A 137 -9.28 24.23 -10.86
N LEU A 138 -9.44 22.94 -10.54
CA LEU A 138 -8.43 22.17 -9.83
C LEU A 138 -7.21 21.90 -10.71
N ARG A 139 -7.41 21.49 -11.97
CA ARG A 139 -6.31 21.30 -12.94
C ARG A 139 -5.52 22.59 -13.12
N ARG A 140 -6.18 23.73 -13.34
CA ARG A 140 -5.49 25.03 -13.48
C ARG A 140 -4.60 25.37 -12.28
N ASN A 141 -5.03 25.02 -11.07
CA ASN A 141 -4.28 25.29 -9.85
C ASN A 141 -3.16 24.26 -9.60
N ALA A 142 -3.35 23.00 -9.99
CA ALA A 142 -2.39 21.93 -9.80
C ALA A 142 -1.26 21.94 -10.82
N LYS A 143 -1.47 22.54 -12.01
CA LYS A 143 -0.49 22.55 -13.11
C LYS A 143 -0.10 21.11 -13.48
N GLU A 144 1.14 20.72 -13.23
CA GLU A 144 1.74 19.41 -13.51
C GLU A 144 1.61 18.42 -12.33
N GLU A 145 1.10 18.88 -11.19
CA GLU A 145 0.88 18.02 -10.03
C GLU A 145 -0.39 17.18 -10.19
N ARG A 146 -0.50 16.12 -9.39
CA ARG A 146 -1.61 15.17 -9.47
C ARG A 146 -2.88 15.75 -8.85
N VAL A 147 -4.01 15.50 -9.50
CA VAL A 147 -5.36 15.79 -8.99
C VAL A 147 -6.10 14.46 -8.77
N LEU A 148 -6.73 14.31 -7.60
CA LEU A 148 -7.63 13.20 -7.31
C LEU A 148 -9.07 13.58 -7.65
N PHE A 149 -9.79 12.70 -8.33
CA PHE A 149 -11.23 12.78 -8.54
C PHE A 149 -11.91 11.57 -7.90
N HIS A 150 -12.66 11.80 -6.84
CA HIS A 150 -13.48 10.80 -6.19
C HIS A 150 -14.92 11.00 -6.64
N TYR A 151 -15.54 9.94 -7.17
CA TYR A 151 -16.94 9.91 -7.57
C TYR A 151 -17.66 8.80 -6.82
N ASN A 152 -18.66 9.18 -6.03
CA ASN A 152 -19.62 8.27 -5.43
C ASN A 152 -20.97 8.44 -6.15
N GLY A 153 -21.45 7.36 -6.76
CA GLY A 153 -22.63 7.34 -7.62
C GLY A 153 -23.80 6.52 -7.08
N HIS A 154 -23.98 6.43 -5.76
CA HIS A 154 -25.00 5.55 -5.16
C HIS A 154 -26.45 6.03 -5.31
N GLY A 155 -26.67 7.33 -5.49
CA GLY A 155 -28.00 7.94 -5.66
C GLY A 155 -28.44 8.13 -7.11
N VAL A 156 -27.65 7.63 -8.06
CA VAL A 156 -27.86 7.79 -9.50
C VAL A 156 -27.80 6.42 -10.20
N PRO A 157 -28.29 6.32 -11.46
CA PRO A 157 -28.20 5.07 -12.20
C PRO A 157 -26.76 4.61 -12.43
N LYS A 158 -26.61 3.33 -12.76
CA LYS A 158 -25.36 2.70 -13.16
C LYS A 158 -24.75 3.37 -14.39
N PRO A 159 -23.41 3.43 -14.49
CA PRO A 159 -22.71 3.93 -15.68
C PRO A 159 -23.16 3.20 -16.95
N THR A 160 -23.20 3.93 -18.06
CA THR A 160 -23.65 3.41 -19.36
C THR A 160 -22.48 2.79 -20.13
N THR A 161 -22.77 1.84 -21.03
CA THR A 161 -21.77 1.27 -21.95
C THR A 161 -21.21 2.27 -22.96
N ASN A 162 -21.83 3.45 -23.08
CA ASN A 162 -21.32 4.56 -23.89
C ASN A 162 -20.24 5.37 -23.16
N GLY A 163 -19.89 4.99 -21.92
CA GLY A 163 -18.88 5.67 -21.14
C GLY A 163 -19.39 6.96 -20.50
N GLU A 164 -20.59 6.91 -19.93
CA GLU A 164 -21.20 8.03 -19.21
C GLU A 164 -21.41 7.67 -17.74
N ILE A 165 -21.15 8.65 -16.87
CA ILE A 165 -21.57 8.64 -15.47
C ILE A 165 -22.73 9.61 -15.28
N TRP A 166 -23.48 9.46 -14.19
CA TRP A 166 -24.68 10.26 -13.96
C TRP A 166 -24.47 11.32 -12.89
N VAL A 167 -25.05 12.49 -13.13
CA VAL A 167 -25.14 13.63 -12.21
C VAL A 167 -26.56 14.18 -12.23
N PHE A 168 -26.84 15.27 -11.52
CA PHE A 168 -28.19 15.83 -11.44
C PHE A 168 -28.40 17.05 -12.35
N ASN A 169 -29.66 17.39 -12.60
CA ASN A 169 -30.03 18.74 -13.01
C ASN A 169 -30.26 19.63 -11.78
N ARG A 170 -30.39 20.96 -11.99
CA ARG A 170 -30.53 21.94 -10.88
C ARG A 170 -31.75 21.71 -9.98
N THR A 171 -32.78 21.03 -10.49
CA THR A 171 -34.03 20.79 -9.77
C THR A 171 -34.14 19.37 -9.21
N TYR A 172 -33.10 18.53 -9.36
CA TYR A 172 -33.07 17.13 -8.92
C TYR A 172 -34.24 16.28 -9.44
N THR A 173 -34.73 16.62 -10.64
CA THR A 173 -35.85 15.92 -11.30
C THR A 173 -35.40 14.90 -12.34
N GLN A 174 -34.17 15.05 -12.85
CA GLN A 174 -33.62 14.21 -13.90
C GLN A 174 -32.15 13.90 -13.61
N TYR A 175 -31.76 12.69 -13.98
CA TYR A 175 -30.36 12.29 -14.08
C TYR A 175 -29.81 12.76 -15.42
N ILE A 176 -28.66 13.43 -15.39
CA ILE A 176 -27.98 13.99 -16.56
C ILE A 176 -26.72 13.17 -16.83
N PRO A 177 -26.53 12.62 -18.04
CA PRO A 177 -25.32 11.89 -18.37
C PRO A 177 -24.14 12.85 -18.53
N LEU A 178 -22.98 12.43 -18.04
CA LEU A 178 -21.70 13.13 -18.12
C LEU A 178 -20.69 12.18 -18.76
N SER A 179 -20.18 12.57 -19.92
CA SER A 179 -19.23 11.76 -20.70
C SER A 179 -17.86 11.68 -20.01
N ILE A 180 -17.30 10.47 -19.91
CA ILE A 180 -15.94 10.26 -19.41
C ILE A 180 -14.89 10.92 -20.33
N PHE A 181 -15.17 11.03 -21.62
CA PHE A 181 -14.32 11.75 -22.58
C PHE A 181 -14.15 13.23 -22.19
N ASP A 182 -15.25 13.89 -21.80
CA ASP A 182 -15.23 15.27 -21.35
C ASP A 182 -14.53 15.40 -19.98
N LEU A 183 -14.80 14.46 -19.07
CA LEU A 183 -14.18 14.43 -17.75
C LEU A 183 -12.65 14.37 -17.84
N GLN A 184 -12.11 13.51 -18.72
CA GLN A 184 -10.67 13.43 -19.00
C GLN A 184 -10.09 14.78 -19.43
N THR A 185 -10.79 15.47 -20.31
CA THR A 185 -10.40 16.78 -20.81
C THR A 185 -10.35 17.81 -19.68
N TRP A 186 -11.35 17.85 -18.82
CA TRP A 186 -11.43 18.83 -17.72
C TRP A 186 -10.41 18.56 -16.61
N MET A 187 -10.18 17.29 -16.29
CA MET A 187 -9.26 16.86 -15.24
C MET A 187 -7.80 16.91 -15.67
N GLY A 188 -7.50 16.76 -16.97
CA GLY A 188 -6.13 16.74 -17.47
C GLY A 188 -5.30 15.56 -16.95
N ALA A 189 -4.00 15.57 -17.26
CA ALA A 189 -3.00 14.67 -16.68
C ALA A 189 -1.92 15.50 -15.95
N PRO A 190 -1.31 14.98 -14.87
CA PRO A 190 -1.55 13.67 -14.25
C PRO A 190 -2.75 13.67 -13.28
N SER A 191 -3.57 12.60 -13.30
CA SER A 191 -4.75 12.46 -12.43
C SER A 191 -4.89 11.05 -11.85
N ILE A 192 -5.63 10.93 -10.75
CA ILE A 192 -6.08 9.66 -10.17
C ILE A 192 -7.59 9.71 -9.95
N TYR A 193 -8.28 8.61 -10.25
CA TYR A 193 -9.73 8.50 -10.15
C TYR A 193 -10.14 7.39 -9.18
N VAL A 194 -11.17 7.63 -8.38
CA VAL A 194 -11.80 6.65 -7.49
C VAL A 194 -13.30 6.64 -7.81
N TYR A 195 -13.82 5.48 -8.23
CA TYR A 195 -15.21 5.29 -8.60
C TYR A 195 -15.89 4.32 -7.63
N ASP A 196 -16.73 4.85 -6.75
CA ASP A 196 -17.59 4.08 -5.86
C ASP A 196 -19.02 4.07 -6.39
N CYS A 197 -19.31 3.09 -7.23
CA CYS A 197 -20.62 2.84 -7.81
C CYS A 197 -20.71 1.40 -8.33
N SER A 198 -21.93 0.94 -8.61
CA SER A 198 -22.15 -0.33 -9.30
C SER A 198 -21.74 -0.23 -10.77
N ASN A 199 -21.31 -1.35 -11.36
CA ASN A 199 -20.74 -1.43 -12.72
C ASN A 199 -19.54 -0.49 -12.98
N ALA A 200 -18.77 -0.12 -11.94
CA ALA A 200 -17.67 0.83 -12.05
C ALA A 200 -16.58 0.42 -13.07
N GLY A 201 -16.42 -0.88 -13.34
CA GLY A 201 -15.50 -1.37 -14.37
C GLY A 201 -15.78 -0.82 -15.78
N ILE A 202 -17.05 -0.52 -16.11
CA ILE A 202 -17.43 0.11 -17.40
C ILE A 202 -16.73 1.46 -17.56
N ILE A 203 -16.60 2.22 -16.48
CA ILE A 203 -15.95 3.53 -16.47
C ILE A 203 -14.47 3.37 -16.84
N VAL A 204 -13.79 2.40 -16.23
CA VAL A 204 -12.35 2.14 -16.47
C VAL A 204 -12.08 1.72 -17.91
N ASP A 205 -12.92 0.83 -18.45
CA ASP A 205 -12.80 0.36 -19.83
C ASP A 205 -13.05 1.51 -20.83
N SER A 206 -14.11 2.29 -20.62
CA SER A 206 -14.43 3.46 -21.44
C SER A 206 -13.33 4.53 -21.36
N PHE A 207 -12.79 4.78 -20.17
CA PHE A 207 -11.68 5.71 -19.96
C PHE A 207 -10.47 5.32 -20.80
N LYS A 208 -10.10 4.04 -20.84
CA LYS A 208 -8.97 3.56 -21.63
C LYS A 208 -9.20 3.77 -23.13
N GLN A 209 -10.41 3.53 -23.62
CA GLN A 209 -10.76 3.76 -25.03
C GLN A 209 -10.69 5.24 -25.38
N PHE A 210 -11.30 6.11 -24.58
CA PHE A 210 -11.27 7.57 -24.80
C PHE A 210 -9.86 8.16 -24.66
N ALA A 211 -9.02 7.61 -23.80
CA ALA A 211 -7.61 8.03 -23.70
C ALA A 211 -6.84 7.76 -25.00
N ILE A 212 -7.12 6.64 -25.68
CA ILE A 212 -6.54 6.34 -27.01
C ILE A 212 -7.10 7.30 -28.06
N GLN A 213 -8.41 7.57 -28.01
CA GLN A 213 -9.07 8.47 -28.95
C GLN A 213 -8.51 9.90 -28.88
N HIS A 214 -8.30 10.44 -27.67
CA HIS A 214 -7.68 11.75 -27.45
C HIS A 214 -6.29 11.86 -28.08
N GLU A 215 -5.47 10.80 -27.99
CA GLU A 215 -4.13 10.78 -28.61
C GLU A 215 -4.23 10.79 -30.15
N VAL A 216 -5.14 9.99 -30.72
CA VAL A 216 -5.36 9.96 -32.18
C VAL A 216 -5.86 11.31 -32.71
N GLU A 217 -6.82 11.94 -32.03
CA GLU A 217 -7.33 13.26 -32.40
C GLU A 217 -6.25 14.35 -32.29
N PHE A 218 -5.39 14.27 -31.28
CA PHE A 218 -4.25 15.17 -31.11
C PHE A 218 -3.24 15.03 -32.27
N GLU A 219 -2.86 13.80 -32.62
CA GLU A 219 -1.95 13.51 -33.74
C GLU A 219 -2.50 14.02 -35.09
N GLN A 220 -3.81 13.81 -35.34
CA GLN A 220 -4.48 14.31 -36.54
C GLN A 220 -4.47 15.83 -36.59
N SER A 221 -4.76 16.52 -35.48
CA SER A 221 -4.75 17.98 -35.43
C SER A 221 -3.35 18.57 -35.68
N MET A 222 -2.31 17.92 -35.16
CA MET A 222 -0.91 18.28 -35.39
C MET A 222 -0.51 18.10 -36.85
N SER A 223 -0.96 17.01 -37.50
CA SER A 223 -0.68 16.76 -38.92
C SER A 223 -1.33 17.79 -39.86
N GLN A 224 -2.51 18.31 -39.50
CA GLN A 224 -3.24 19.29 -40.31
C GLN A 224 -2.74 20.73 -40.14
N GLN A 225 -2.26 21.10 -38.94
CA GLN A 225 -1.91 22.49 -38.63
C GLN A 225 -0.51 22.94 -39.07
N LYS A 226 0.38 22.07 -39.59
CA LYS A 226 1.78 22.40 -39.97
C LYS A 226 2.51 23.29 -38.95
N MET A 227 2.13 23.24 -37.68
CA MET A 227 2.73 24.03 -36.61
C MET A 227 3.58 23.11 -35.75
N GLY A 228 4.88 23.36 -35.72
CA GLY A 228 5.84 22.70 -34.82
C GLY A 228 5.66 23.14 -33.37
N SER A 229 4.47 22.94 -32.79
CA SER A 229 4.23 23.21 -31.38
C SER A 229 4.83 22.07 -30.54
N ALA A 230 5.70 22.43 -29.59
CA ALA A 230 6.46 21.52 -28.73
C ALA A 230 5.65 21.00 -27.53
N HIS A 231 4.31 20.94 -27.61
CA HIS A 231 3.48 20.46 -26.52
C HIS A 231 3.38 18.93 -26.59
N PRO A 232 3.78 18.20 -25.53
CA PRO A 232 3.63 16.76 -25.49
C PRO A 232 2.14 16.38 -25.55
N PRO A 233 1.79 15.24 -26.16
CA PRO A 233 0.42 14.77 -26.23
C PRO A 233 -0.16 14.58 -24.81
N PRO A 234 -1.46 14.81 -24.62
CA PRO A 234 -2.10 14.61 -23.33
C PRO A 234 -1.99 13.13 -22.92
N SER A 235 -1.23 12.86 -21.85
CA SER A 235 -0.91 11.49 -21.42
C SER A 235 -1.98 10.88 -20.52
N TYR A 236 -3.21 10.76 -21.03
CA TYR A 236 -4.33 10.18 -20.27
C TYR A 236 -4.13 8.70 -19.96
N ARG A 237 -3.39 7.96 -20.81
CA ARG A 237 -3.03 6.54 -20.58
C ARG A 237 -2.32 6.27 -19.26
N ASN A 238 -1.60 7.28 -18.75
CA ASN A 238 -0.86 7.22 -17.49
C ASN A 238 -1.69 7.60 -16.25
N CYS A 239 -2.96 7.98 -16.41
CA CYS A 239 -3.85 8.24 -15.29
C CYS A 239 -4.15 6.97 -14.51
N ILE A 240 -4.22 7.10 -13.18
CA ILE A 240 -4.49 5.99 -12.28
C ILE A 240 -5.99 5.92 -12.03
N GLN A 241 -6.56 4.72 -11.97
CA GLN A 241 -7.98 4.52 -11.69
C GLN A 241 -8.19 3.40 -10.69
N LEU A 242 -9.14 3.58 -9.78
CA LEU A 242 -9.60 2.60 -8.81
C LEU A 242 -11.13 2.54 -8.89
N ALA A 243 -11.70 1.37 -9.15
CA ALA A 243 -13.12 1.15 -9.32
C ALA A 243 -13.61 0.06 -8.36
N ALA A 244 -14.76 0.28 -7.75
CA ALA A 244 -15.30 -0.59 -6.70
C ALA A 244 -15.65 -2.02 -7.14
N CYS A 245 -16.04 -2.20 -8.41
CA CYS A 245 -16.53 -3.47 -8.92
C CYS A 245 -16.24 -3.65 -10.42
N SER A 246 -16.35 -4.88 -10.91
CA SER A 246 -16.25 -5.18 -12.35
C SER A 246 -17.45 -4.64 -13.13
N ALA A 247 -17.34 -4.58 -14.46
CA ALA A 247 -18.34 -3.97 -15.34
C ALA A 247 -19.76 -4.58 -15.24
N ASN A 248 -19.86 -5.83 -14.77
CA ASN A 248 -21.09 -6.61 -14.64
C ASN A 248 -21.50 -6.88 -13.18
N GLN A 249 -20.88 -6.22 -12.21
CA GLN A 249 -21.11 -6.43 -10.78
C GLN A 249 -21.82 -5.24 -10.14
N VAL A 250 -22.66 -5.55 -9.17
CA VAL A 250 -23.35 -4.57 -8.33
C VAL A 250 -22.69 -4.55 -6.96
N LEU A 251 -22.68 -3.39 -6.31
CA LEU A 251 -22.13 -3.25 -4.97
C LEU A 251 -22.88 -4.12 -3.95
N PRO A 252 -22.19 -4.60 -2.90
CA PRO A 252 -22.79 -5.44 -1.89
C PRO A 252 -23.81 -4.65 -1.05
N MET A 253 -24.89 -5.33 -0.65
CA MET A 253 -25.97 -4.76 0.16
C MET A 253 -26.04 -5.30 1.60
N THR A 254 -24.95 -5.94 2.06
CA THR A 254 -24.86 -6.56 3.40
C THR A 254 -25.11 -5.52 4.51
N PRO A 255 -26.16 -5.65 5.34
CA PRO A 255 -26.57 -4.62 6.30
C PRO A 255 -25.52 -4.19 7.33
N ASP A 256 -24.64 -5.12 7.72
CA ASP A 256 -23.62 -4.89 8.75
C ASP A 256 -22.41 -4.09 8.23
N LEU A 257 -22.30 -3.94 6.90
CA LEU A 257 -21.26 -3.21 6.21
C LEU A 257 -21.81 -1.89 5.65
N PRO A 258 -20.95 -0.87 5.45
CA PRO A 258 -21.36 0.38 4.84
C PRO A 258 -21.74 0.20 3.36
N ALA A 259 -22.62 1.08 2.87
CA ALA A 259 -22.97 1.16 1.45
C ALA A 259 -21.77 1.61 0.60
N ASP A 260 -20.93 2.50 1.14
CA ASP A 260 -19.64 2.91 0.58
C ASP A 260 -18.48 2.01 1.00
N LEU A 261 -18.67 0.69 0.93
CA LEU A 261 -17.66 -0.29 1.35
C LEU A 261 -16.32 -0.08 0.66
N PHE A 262 -16.31 0.25 -0.63
CA PHE A 262 -15.07 0.50 -1.36
C PHE A 262 -14.36 1.76 -0.84
N THR A 263 -15.08 2.88 -0.76
CA THR A 263 -14.53 4.12 -0.19
C THR A 263 -14.05 3.89 1.24
N ALA A 264 -14.84 3.24 2.08
CA ALA A 264 -14.50 2.94 3.46
C ALA A 264 -13.23 2.08 3.56
N CYS A 265 -13.02 1.11 2.66
CA CYS A 265 -11.77 0.34 2.59
C CYS A 265 -10.59 1.26 2.25
N LEU A 266 -10.76 2.13 1.26
CA LEU A 266 -9.69 3.03 0.79
C LEU A 266 -9.34 4.14 1.78
N THR A 267 -10.28 4.63 2.57
CA THR A 267 -10.09 5.82 3.41
C THR A 267 -10.02 5.49 4.90
N THR A 268 -10.63 4.38 5.34
CA THR A 268 -10.70 3.93 6.74
C THR A 268 -10.46 2.42 6.89
N PRO A 269 -9.34 1.89 6.36
CA PRO A 269 -9.10 0.45 6.20
C PRO A 269 -9.20 -0.33 7.51
N ILE A 270 -8.61 0.17 8.61
CA ILE A 270 -8.59 -0.54 9.90
C ILE A 270 -10.01 -0.74 10.43
N LYS A 271 -10.87 0.28 10.33
CA LYS A 271 -12.26 0.21 10.79
C LYS A 271 -13.05 -0.83 9.99
N VAL A 272 -12.90 -0.86 8.66
CA VAL A 272 -13.55 -1.88 7.83
C VAL A 272 -13.00 -3.27 8.15
N ALA A 273 -11.68 -3.42 8.21
CA ALA A 273 -11.03 -4.70 8.45
C ALA A 273 -11.52 -5.35 9.75
N LEU A 274 -11.58 -4.60 10.84
CA LEU A 274 -12.07 -5.10 12.13
C LEU A 274 -13.55 -5.49 12.10
N ARG A 275 -14.42 -4.64 11.52
CA ARG A 275 -15.85 -4.97 11.40
C ARG A 275 -16.06 -6.20 10.53
N TRP A 276 -15.41 -6.25 9.37
CA TRP A 276 -15.48 -7.39 8.46
C TRP A 276 -14.97 -8.67 9.13
N PHE A 277 -13.87 -8.59 9.88
CA PHE A 277 -13.28 -9.72 10.57
C PHE A 277 -14.23 -10.32 11.62
N VAL A 278 -14.85 -9.49 12.45
CA VAL A 278 -15.83 -9.93 13.47
C VAL A 278 -17.07 -10.58 12.84
N LEU A 279 -17.42 -10.19 11.62
CA LEU A 279 -18.51 -10.81 10.86
C LEU A 279 -18.14 -12.16 10.23
N GLN A 280 -16.85 -12.51 10.15
CA GLN A 280 -16.43 -13.77 9.53
C GLN A 280 -16.77 -14.97 10.42
N PRO A 281 -17.21 -16.11 9.83
CA PRO A 281 -17.48 -17.33 10.59
C PRO A 281 -16.27 -17.87 11.38
N THR A 282 -15.05 -17.54 10.94
CA THR A 282 -13.77 -17.95 11.53
C THR A 282 -13.40 -17.17 12.78
N SER A 283 -14.00 -16.00 13.04
CA SER A 283 -13.77 -15.17 14.24
C SER A 283 -14.23 -15.84 15.55
N LYS A 284 -14.82 -17.04 15.47
CA LYS A 284 -15.33 -17.83 16.61
C LYS A 284 -14.26 -18.30 17.60
N LEU A 285 -12.96 -18.15 17.28
CA LEU A 285 -11.88 -18.45 18.23
C LEU A 285 -11.95 -17.55 19.47
N MET A 286 -12.48 -16.33 19.33
CA MET A 286 -12.70 -15.39 20.44
C MET A 286 -14.20 -15.16 20.69
N PRO A 287 -14.84 -15.92 21.60
CA PRO A 287 -16.25 -15.71 21.90
C PRO A 287 -16.47 -14.35 22.60
N LYS A 288 -17.47 -13.58 22.11
CA LYS A 288 -18.08 -12.36 22.71
C LYS A 288 -17.55 -10.99 22.26
N ILE A 289 -16.99 -10.85 21.06
CA ILE A 289 -16.69 -9.51 20.51
C ILE A 289 -17.86 -9.04 19.65
N THR A 290 -18.51 -7.95 20.06
CA THR A 290 -19.60 -7.31 19.31
C THR A 290 -19.06 -6.17 18.44
N LEU A 291 -19.80 -5.79 17.40
CA LEU A 291 -19.45 -4.64 16.56
C LEU A 291 -19.33 -3.33 17.36
N ASP A 292 -20.10 -3.19 18.45
CA ASP A 292 -20.04 -2.01 19.34
C ASP A 292 -18.69 -1.89 20.06
N LEU A 293 -18.05 -3.02 20.39
CA LEU A 293 -16.72 -3.00 21.01
C LEU A 293 -15.66 -2.52 20.00
N VAL A 294 -15.81 -2.89 18.72
CA VAL A 294 -14.91 -2.48 17.64
C VAL A 294 -14.93 -0.96 17.43
N ASP A 295 -16.08 -0.32 17.59
CA ASP A 295 -16.20 1.14 17.48
C ASP A 295 -15.50 1.89 18.63
N ASN A 296 -15.18 1.21 19.72
CA ASN A 296 -14.56 1.78 20.92
C ASN A 296 -13.10 1.35 21.12
N ILE A 297 -12.39 0.95 20.06
CA ILE A 297 -10.97 0.57 20.18
C ILE A 297 -10.13 1.75 20.67
N PRO A 298 -9.35 1.57 21.74
CA PRO A 298 -8.56 2.64 22.33
C PRO A 298 -7.37 3.03 21.46
N GLY A 299 -7.05 4.32 21.46
CA GLY A 299 -5.84 4.84 20.85
C GLY A 299 -6.06 5.78 19.68
N GLN A 300 -4.96 6.08 19.00
CA GLN A 300 -4.91 6.95 17.83
C GLN A 300 -4.10 6.28 16.72
N ILE A 301 -4.57 6.40 15.48
CA ILE A 301 -3.94 5.78 14.29
C ILE A 301 -2.46 6.19 14.11
N THR A 302 -2.09 7.38 14.61
CA THR A 302 -0.73 7.92 14.56
C THR A 302 0.17 7.45 15.69
N ASP A 303 -0.39 6.98 16.81
CA ASP A 303 0.37 6.55 17.98
C ASP A 303 0.52 5.03 18.03
N ARG A 304 1.69 4.56 17.57
CA ARG A 304 2.08 3.14 17.52
C ARG A 304 2.14 2.45 18.88
N ARG A 305 2.08 3.21 19.99
CA ARG A 305 2.03 2.65 21.35
C ARG A 305 0.62 2.20 21.75
N THR A 306 -0.38 2.63 21.00
CA THR A 306 -1.79 2.30 21.23
C THR A 306 -2.22 1.16 20.32
N MET A 307 -3.22 0.38 20.74
CA MET A 307 -3.77 -0.73 19.96
C MET A 307 -4.15 -0.31 18.53
N LEU A 308 -4.86 0.82 18.38
CA LEU A 308 -5.27 1.32 17.07
C LEU A 308 -4.08 1.71 16.17
N GLY A 309 -3.06 2.36 16.75
CA GLY A 309 -1.88 2.77 15.99
C GLY A 309 -0.94 1.62 15.66
N GLU A 310 -0.82 0.62 16.54
CA GLU A 310 -0.07 -0.61 16.27
C GLU A 310 -0.73 -1.42 15.15
N LEU A 311 -2.05 -1.63 15.20
CA LEU A 311 -2.80 -2.28 14.11
C LEU A 311 -2.63 -1.56 12.78
N ASN A 312 -2.70 -0.23 12.76
CA ASN A 312 -2.45 0.54 11.54
C ASN A 312 -1.02 0.38 11.00
N TRP A 313 -0.04 0.26 11.90
CA TRP A 313 1.35 0.06 11.52
C TRP A 313 1.60 -1.35 10.95
N ILE A 314 1.04 -2.38 11.59
CA ILE A 314 1.08 -3.77 11.10
C ILE A 314 0.38 -3.87 9.74
N PHE A 315 -0.81 -3.28 9.60
CA PHE A 315 -1.53 -3.24 8.33
C PHE A 315 -0.70 -2.60 7.21
N THR A 316 -0.01 -1.50 7.51
CA THR A 316 0.90 -0.85 6.56
C THR A 316 2.05 -1.76 6.17
N ALA A 317 2.65 -2.47 7.14
CA ALA A 317 3.74 -3.41 6.87
C ALA A 317 3.29 -4.60 6.00
N ILE A 318 2.14 -5.19 6.31
CA ILE A 318 1.57 -6.33 5.58
C ILE A 318 1.22 -5.94 4.15
N THR A 319 0.46 -4.85 3.96
CA THR A 319 0.04 -4.43 2.61
C THR A 319 1.21 -4.00 1.73
N ASP A 320 2.23 -3.35 2.28
CA ASP A 320 3.45 -3.01 1.55
C ASP A 320 4.28 -4.27 1.19
N THR A 321 4.28 -5.28 2.06
CA THR A 321 4.92 -6.57 1.83
C THR A 321 4.24 -7.37 0.73
N ILE A 322 2.90 -7.47 0.78
CA ILE A 322 2.12 -8.14 -0.28
C ILE A 322 2.39 -7.48 -1.62
N ALA A 323 2.36 -6.15 -1.69
CA ALA A 323 2.64 -5.40 -2.90
C ALA A 323 4.06 -5.65 -3.43
N TRP A 324 5.07 -5.65 -2.56
CA TRP A 324 6.46 -5.88 -2.94
C TRP A 324 6.71 -7.29 -3.50
N ASN A 325 6.06 -8.30 -2.94
CA ASN A 325 6.23 -9.69 -3.34
C ASN A 325 5.37 -10.07 -4.56
N THR A 326 4.30 -9.31 -4.83
CA THR A 326 3.37 -9.61 -5.93
C THR A 326 3.63 -8.76 -7.19
N LEU A 327 4.05 -7.50 -7.03
CA LEU A 327 4.14 -6.56 -8.15
C LEU A 327 5.52 -6.54 -8.82
N PRO A 328 5.58 -6.31 -10.14
CA PRO A 328 6.82 -5.94 -10.80
C PRO A 328 7.45 -4.70 -10.16
N ARG A 329 8.79 -4.65 -10.11
CA ARG A 329 9.55 -3.60 -9.39
C ARG A 329 9.18 -2.19 -9.84
N GLU A 330 9.06 -1.96 -11.15
CA GLU A 330 8.68 -0.65 -11.70
C GLU A 330 7.27 -0.22 -11.27
N LEU A 331 6.32 -1.16 -11.30
CA LEU A 331 4.94 -0.90 -10.90
C LEU A 331 4.85 -0.59 -9.41
N PHE A 332 5.58 -1.34 -8.58
CA PHE A 332 5.70 -1.08 -7.15
C PHE A 332 6.26 0.32 -6.88
N GLN A 333 7.36 0.73 -7.54
CA GLN A 333 7.90 2.09 -7.38
C GLN A 333 6.86 3.16 -7.73
N LYS A 334 6.19 2.99 -8.88
CA LYS A 334 5.19 3.93 -9.38
C LYS A 334 4.01 4.10 -8.42
N LEU A 335 3.50 3.00 -7.85
CA LEU A 335 2.26 3.03 -7.07
C LEU A 335 2.49 3.17 -5.56
N PHE A 336 3.54 2.57 -5.01
CA PHE A 336 3.77 2.48 -3.56
C PHE A 336 4.90 3.39 -3.05
N ARG A 337 5.66 4.07 -3.92
CA ARG A 337 6.77 4.96 -3.52
C ARG A 337 6.69 6.38 -4.07
N GLN A 338 6.04 6.60 -5.22
CA GLN A 338 6.08 7.90 -5.92
C GLN A 338 5.31 9.02 -5.23
N ASP A 339 4.09 8.73 -4.77
CA ASP A 339 3.18 9.68 -4.14
C ASP A 339 2.57 9.04 -2.89
N LEU A 340 2.63 9.75 -1.76
CA LEU A 340 2.14 9.27 -0.47
C LEU A 340 0.64 8.93 -0.48
N LEU A 341 -0.18 9.71 -1.20
CA LEU A 341 -1.61 9.46 -1.27
C LEU A 341 -1.91 8.25 -2.14
N VAL A 342 -1.26 8.14 -3.29
CA VAL A 342 -1.40 6.99 -4.20
C VAL A 342 -0.95 5.70 -3.50
N ALA A 343 0.20 5.72 -2.82
CA ALA A 343 0.70 4.59 -2.04
C ALA A 343 -0.30 4.19 -0.95
N SER A 344 -0.93 5.15 -0.30
CA SER A 344 -1.96 4.86 0.71
C SER A 344 -3.21 4.24 0.11
N LEU A 345 -3.70 4.79 -1.01
CA LEU A 345 -4.86 4.24 -1.69
C LEU A 345 -4.61 2.83 -2.21
N PHE A 346 -3.43 2.54 -2.78
CA PHE A 346 -3.12 1.20 -3.28
C PHE A 346 -2.89 0.18 -2.17
N ARG A 347 -2.25 0.54 -1.04
CA ARG A 347 -2.19 -0.34 0.14
C ARG A 347 -3.60 -0.69 0.61
N ASN A 348 -4.47 0.31 0.69
CA ASN A 348 -5.84 0.14 1.15
C ASN A 348 -6.72 -0.56 0.10
N PHE A 349 -6.37 -0.46 -1.19
CA PHE A 349 -7.02 -1.18 -2.27
C PHE A 349 -6.78 -2.70 -2.18
N LEU A 350 -5.63 -3.15 -1.67
CA LEU A 350 -5.40 -4.58 -1.44
C LEU A 350 -6.39 -5.15 -0.41
N LEU A 351 -6.72 -4.36 0.63
CA LEU A 351 -7.77 -4.72 1.57
C LEU A 351 -9.15 -4.71 0.90
N ALA A 352 -9.44 -3.71 0.07
CA ALA A 352 -10.68 -3.66 -0.68
C ALA A 352 -10.83 -4.89 -1.58
N GLU A 353 -9.77 -5.31 -2.27
CA GLU A 353 -9.76 -6.53 -3.09
C GLU A 353 -10.14 -7.76 -2.24
N ARG A 354 -9.54 -7.91 -1.06
CA ARG A 354 -9.83 -9.04 -0.16
C ARG A 354 -11.27 -9.02 0.38
N ILE A 355 -11.71 -7.89 0.92
CA ILE A 355 -13.02 -7.77 1.56
C ILE A 355 -14.14 -7.85 0.54
N MET A 356 -14.06 -7.09 -0.55
CA MET A 356 -15.15 -7.03 -1.53
C MET A 356 -15.33 -8.38 -2.24
N ARG A 357 -14.26 -9.15 -2.45
CA ARG A 357 -14.36 -10.52 -3.02
C ARG A 357 -15.15 -11.47 -2.14
N SER A 358 -15.14 -11.30 -0.82
CA SER A 358 -16.00 -12.08 0.09
C SER A 358 -17.49 -11.74 -0.06
N CYS A 359 -17.80 -10.62 -0.72
CA CYS A 359 -19.15 -10.16 -1.02
C CYS A 359 -19.46 -10.21 -2.54
N ASP A 360 -18.84 -11.15 -3.26
CA ASP A 360 -19.00 -11.37 -4.71
C ASP A 360 -18.71 -10.15 -5.60
N CYS A 361 -17.90 -9.22 -5.10
CA CYS A 361 -17.55 -7.99 -5.77
C CYS A 361 -16.04 -7.92 -6.01
N THR A 362 -15.62 -7.64 -7.24
CA THR A 362 -14.19 -7.61 -7.62
C THR A 362 -13.79 -6.19 -8.01
N PRO A 363 -13.06 -5.47 -7.13
CA PRO A 363 -12.52 -4.16 -7.45
C PRO A 363 -11.54 -4.22 -8.62
N VAL A 364 -11.48 -3.14 -9.39
CA VAL A 364 -10.64 -3.02 -10.59
C VAL A 364 -9.71 -1.83 -10.43
N SER A 365 -8.45 -1.96 -10.86
CA SER A 365 -7.50 -0.86 -10.92
C SER A 365 -6.91 -0.70 -12.33
N HIS A 366 -6.51 0.52 -12.66
CA HIS A 366 -5.63 0.82 -13.79
C HIS A 366 -4.44 1.64 -13.28
N PRO A 367 -3.18 1.15 -13.39
CA PRO A 367 -2.77 -0.16 -13.89
C PRO A 367 -3.39 -1.34 -13.11
N ALA A 368 -3.62 -2.46 -13.80
CA ALA A 368 -4.14 -3.66 -13.18
C ALA A 368 -3.08 -4.32 -12.28
N LEU A 369 -3.48 -4.75 -11.09
CA LEU A 369 -2.64 -5.53 -10.19
C LEU A 369 -2.90 -7.03 -10.40
N PRO A 370 -1.88 -7.89 -10.24
CA PRO A 370 -2.11 -9.32 -10.03
C PRO A 370 -2.94 -9.55 -8.76
N PRO A 371 -3.67 -10.66 -8.65
CA PRO A 371 -4.54 -10.89 -7.50
C PRO A 371 -3.76 -11.03 -6.20
N THR A 372 -4.17 -10.30 -5.15
CA THR A 372 -3.46 -10.25 -3.85
C THR A 372 -4.27 -10.81 -2.68
N TYR A 373 -5.56 -11.09 -2.90
CA TYR A 373 -6.54 -11.41 -1.85
C TYR A 373 -6.28 -12.71 -1.07
N GLN A 374 -5.48 -13.64 -1.63
CA GLN A 374 -5.11 -14.93 -1.05
C GLN A 374 -3.63 -15.01 -0.63
N HIS A 375 -2.91 -13.87 -0.61
CA HIS A 375 -1.51 -13.85 -0.22
C HIS A 375 -1.33 -14.28 1.26
N PRO A 376 -0.38 -15.18 1.61
CA PRO A 376 -0.22 -15.72 2.98
C PRO A 376 -0.02 -14.68 4.09
N MET A 377 0.56 -13.51 3.76
CA MET A 377 0.66 -12.39 4.71
C MET A 377 -0.70 -11.88 5.24
N TRP A 378 -1.82 -12.21 4.59
CA TRP A 378 -3.14 -11.97 5.16
C TRP A 378 -3.46 -12.87 6.36
N ASP A 379 -2.88 -14.06 6.45
CA ASP A 379 -3.03 -14.94 7.61
C ASP A 379 -2.33 -14.33 8.83
N ALA A 380 -1.17 -13.69 8.63
CA ALA A 380 -0.49 -12.93 9.68
C ALA A 380 -1.30 -11.69 10.11
N TRP A 381 -2.06 -11.07 9.19
CA TRP A 381 -2.97 -9.98 9.52
C TRP A 381 -4.14 -10.48 10.36
N ASP A 382 -4.76 -11.59 9.98
CA ASP A 382 -5.87 -12.19 10.71
C ASP A 382 -5.45 -12.61 12.12
N LEU A 383 -4.27 -13.21 12.28
CA LEU A 383 -3.70 -13.52 13.59
C LEU A 383 -3.48 -12.25 14.44
N ALA A 384 -2.94 -11.18 13.84
CA ALA A 384 -2.75 -9.91 14.55
C ALA A 384 -4.09 -9.31 15.00
N LEU A 385 -5.13 -9.41 14.18
CA LEU A 385 -6.48 -8.99 14.54
C LEU A 385 -7.03 -9.83 15.70
N ASP A 386 -6.94 -11.16 15.63
CA ASP A 386 -7.39 -12.06 16.70
C ASP A 386 -6.72 -11.76 18.04
N LEU A 387 -5.39 -11.62 18.05
CA LEU A 387 -4.63 -11.31 19.27
C LEU A 387 -4.99 -9.93 19.84
N SER A 388 -5.18 -8.93 18.98
CA SER A 388 -5.57 -7.58 19.42
C SER A 388 -6.98 -7.56 20.00
N LEU A 389 -7.91 -8.19 19.29
CA LEU A 389 -9.31 -8.28 19.68
C LEU A 389 -9.48 -9.10 20.97
N GLY A 390 -8.65 -10.12 21.20
CA GLY A 390 -8.65 -10.87 22.45
C GLY A 390 -8.30 -10.05 23.70
N GLN A 391 -7.52 -8.97 23.55
CA GLN A 391 -7.19 -8.06 24.67
C GLN A 391 -8.30 -7.03 24.94
N LEU A 392 -9.09 -6.68 23.93
CA LEU A 392 -10.03 -5.54 23.95
C LEU A 392 -11.04 -5.56 25.12
N PRO A 393 -11.71 -6.68 25.45
CA PRO A 393 -12.71 -6.67 26.54
C PRO A 393 -12.12 -6.32 27.91
N LYS A 394 -10.90 -6.80 28.20
CA LYS A 394 -10.21 -6.53 29.47
C LYS A 394 -9.68 -5.10 29.54
N MET A 395 -9.19 -4.60 28.40
CA MET A 395 -8.74 -3.21 28.28
C MET A 395 -9.89 -2.22 28.50
N LEU A 396 -11.06 -2.48 27.93
CA LEU A 396 -12.23 -1.60 28.10
C LEU A 396 -12.77 -1.57 29.53
N LYS A 397 -12.54 -2.63 30.30
CA LYS A 397 -12.84 -2.68 31.74
C LYS A 397 -11.74 -2.06 32.60
N ASN A 398 -10.66 -1.55 32.00
CA ASN A 398 -9.46 -1.06 32.67
C ASN A 398 -8.79 -2.11 33.58
N GLU A 399 -8.95 -3.39 33.28
CA GLU A 399 -8.38 -4.48 34.07
C GLU A 399 -6.91 -4.76 33.67
N GLU A 400 -6.55 -4.58 32.40
CA GLU A 400 -5.22 -4.85 31.85
C GLU A 400 -4.78 -3.73 30.89
N GLN A 401 -3.46 -3.46 30.87
CA GLN A 401 -2.85 -2.55 29.89
C GLN A 401 -2.62 -3.27 28.55
N PHE A 402 -2.57 -2.51 27.46
CA PHE A 402 -2.28 -3.05 26.13
C PHE A 402 -0.92 -3.74 26.10
N GLN A 403 -0.89 -4.97 25.61
CA GLN A 403 0.33 -5.70 25.32
C GLN A 403 0.60 -5.69 23.82
N HIS A 404 1.80 -5.25 23.47
CA HIS A 404 2.27 -5.21 22.09
C HIS A 404 2.24 -6.58 21.43
N LEU A 405 1.81 -6.61 20.17
CA LEU A 405 1.72 -7.85 19.40
C LEU A 405 3.11 -8.39 19.01
N PRO A 406 3.29 -9.72 18.95
CA PRO A 406 4.57 -10.34 18.60
C PRO A 406 4.92 -10.24 17.10
N PHE A 407 4.03 -9.67 16.27
CA PHE A 407 4.14 -9.63 14.81
C PHE A 407 5.54 -9.23 14.32
N PHE A 408 6.07 -8.09 14.75
CA PHE A 408 7.37 -7.63 14.24
C PHE A 408 8.53 -8.53 14.69
N GLU A 409 8.46 -9.12 15.88
CA GLU A 409 9.48 -10.04 16.38
C GLU A 409 9.48 -11.35 15.58
N GLU A 410 8.30 -11.89 15.29
CA GLU A 410 8.12 -13.10 14.48
C GLU A 410 8.62 -12.88 13.05
N GLN A 411 8.30 -11.74 12.44
CA GLN A 411 8.76 -11.42 11.08
C GLN A 411 10.28 -11.19 11.00
N LEU A 412 10.89 -10.57 12.01
CA LEU A 412 12.36 -10.49 12.09
C LEU A 412 13.00 -11.88 12.26
N THR A 413 12.36 -12.77 13.01
CA THR A 413 12.83 -14.15 13.18
C THR A 413 12.74 -14.92 11.86
N ALA A 414 11.64 -14.79 11.11
CA ALA A 414 11.52 -15.38 9.77
C ALA A 414 12.61 -14.85 8.81
N PHE A 415 12.90 -13.54 8.84
CA PHE A 415 13.98 -12.94 8.06
C PHE A 415 15.36 -13.49 8.46
N GLN A 416 15.60 -13.68 9.75
CA GLN A 416 16.82 -14.28 10.27
C GLN A 416 17.01 -15.72 9.78
N VAL A 417 15.96 -16.55 9.82
CA VAL A 417 16.00 -17.92 9.30
C VAL A 417 16.33 -17.92 7.80
N TRP A 418 15.75 -17.00 7.03
CA TRP A 418 16.09 -16.85 5.61
C TRP A 418 17.59 -16.55 5.41
N LEU A 419 18.17 -15.65 6.22
CA LEU A 419 19.60 -15.31 6.17
C LEU A 419 20.51 -16.50 6.51
N GLU A 420 20.18 -17.24 7.57
CA GLU A 420 20.95 -18.42 8.00
C GLU A 420 20.95 -19.51 6.93
N LEU A 421 19.82 -19.72 6.26
CA LEU A 421 19.75 -20.67 5.16
C LEU A 421 20.48 -20.16 3.91
N ALA A 422 20.49 -18.85 3.67
CA ALA A 422 21.13 -18.23 2.51
C ALA A 422 22.65 -18.41 2.55
N THR A 423 23.26 -18.18 3.71
CA THR A 423 24.71 -18.36 3.89
C THR A 423 25.15 -19.82 3.74
N LEU A 424 24.30 -20.78 4.11
CA LEU A 424 24.60 -22.21 4.00
C LEU A 424 24.57 -22.76 2.57
N SER A 425 23.80 -22.14 1.67
CA SER A 425 23.50 -22.75 0.36
C SER A 425 24.24 -22.13 -0.82
N GLY A 426 25.02 -21.07 -0.60
CA GLY A 426 25.93 -20.49 -1.61
C GLY A 426 25.29 -20.04 -2.93
N SER A 427 23.96 -20.04 -3.04
CA SER A 427 23.24 -19.87 -4.31
C SER A 427 22.62 -18.48 -4.42
N GLU A 428 23.03 -17.73 -5.45
CA GLU A 428 22.44 -16.44 -5.84
C GLU A 428 21.01 -16.59 -6.44
N GLU A 429 20.56 -17.81 -6.79
CA GLU A 429 19.28 -18.09 -7.43
C GLU A 429 18.09 -18.26 -6.47
N ARG A 430 18.10 -17.60 -5.31
CA ARG A 430 16.99 -17.70 -4.35
C ARG A 430 15.95 -16.61 -4.54
N ASN A 431 14.72 -16.96 -4.19
CA ASN A 431 13.67 -15.96 -4.04
C ASN A 431 14.08 -14.92 -3.00
N PRO A 432 13.84 -13.63 -3.28
CA PRO A 432 14.15 -12.55 -2.35
C PRO A 432 13.40 -12.74 -1.03
N PRO A 433 13.95 -12.27 0.10
CA PRO A 433 13.29 -12.39 1.39
C PRO A 433 11.99 -11.58 1.42
N GLU A 434 10.88 -12.26 1.68
CA GLU A 434 9.55 -11.64 1.70
C GLU A 434 9.45 -10.54 2.77
N GLN A 435 10.16 -10.70 3.89
CA GLN A 435 10.10 -9.81 5.06
C GLN A 435 10.86 -8.49 4.88
N LEU A 436 11.56 -8.27 3.76
CA LEU A 436 12.40 -7.09 3.57
C LEU A 436 11.65 -5.75 3.73
N PRO A 437 10.41 -5.56 3.23
CA PRO A 437 9.63 -4.36 3.49
C PRO A 437 9.23 -4.21 4.97
N ILE A 438 9.03 -5.32 5.69
CA ILE A 438 8.74 -5.30 7.13
C ILE A 438 9.96 -4.81 7.92
N VAL A 439 11.17 -5.27 7.57
CA VAL A 439 12.42 -4.78 8.18
C VAL A 439 12.50 -3.26 8.06
N LEU A 440 12.15 -2.69 6.90
CA LEU A 440 12.08 -1.23 6.70
C LEU A 440 11.08 -0.56 7.65
N GLN A 441 9.89 -1.13 7.83
CA GLN A 441 8.91 -0.60 8.79
C GLN A 441 9.44 -0.65 10.23
N VAL A 442 10.16 -1.71 10.59
CA VAL A 442 10.74 -1.90 11.93
C VAL A 442 11.85 -0.90 12.24
N LEU A 443 12.61 -0.41 11.24
CA LEU A 443 13.62 0.65 11.46
C LEU A 443 13.01 1.94 12.06
N LEU A 444 11.72 2.17 11.82
CA LEU A 444 10.99 3.30 12.41
C LEU A 444 10.63 3.07 13.89
N SER A 445 10.69 1.84 14.38
CA SER A 445 10.58 1.50 15.80
C SER A 445 11.83 1.93 16.56
N GLN A 446 11.72 2.15 17.87
CA GLN A 446 12.88 2.21 18.77
C GLN A 446 13.18 0.82 19.36
N ILE A 447 12.14 0.06 19.70
CA ILE A 447 12.24 -1.20 20.46
C ILE A 447 13.05 -2.26 19.69
N HIS A 448 12.72 -2.48 18.43
CA HIS A 448 13.33 -3.54 17.62
C HIS A 448 14.42 -3.04 16.66
N ARG A 449 14.81 -1.76 16.76
CA ARG A 449 15.69 -1.11 15.78
C ARG A 449 17.05 -1.78 15.69
N MET A 450 17.66 -2.09 16.83
CA MET A 450 18.99 -2.68 16.89
C MET A 450 19.02 -4.03 16.17
N ARG A 451 18.08 -4.92 16.51
CA ARG A 451 17.95 -6.23 15.85
C ARG A 451 17.68 -6.08 14.35
N ALA A 452 16.82 -5.15 13.94
CA ALA A 452 16.53 -4.92 12.52
C ALA A 452 17.76 -4.38 11.74
N LEU A 453 18.55 -3.49 12.34
CA LEU A 453 19.79 -2.98 11.73
C LEU A 453 20.86 -4.05 11.62
N GLU A 454 21.01 -4.91 12.64
CA GLU A 454 21.94 -6.04 12.61
C GLU A 454 21.59 -7.02 11.48
N LEU A 455 20.32 -7.44 11.39
CA LEU A 455 19.85 -8.33 10.34
C LEU A 455 19.95 -7.67 8.95
N LEU A 456 19.67 -6.37 8.85
CA LEU A 456 19.87 -5.62 7.62
C LEU A 456 21.35 -5.59 7.22
N GLY A 457 22.27 -5.36 8.16
CA GLY A 457 23.71 -5.40 7.90
C GLY A 457 24.14 -6.76 7.35
N ARG A 458 23.71 -7.84 8.01
CA ARG A 458 23.95 -9.22 7.55
C ARG A 458 23.38 -9.48 6.16
N PHE A 459 22.20 -8.92 5.84
CA PHE A 459 21.62 -9.04 4.50
C PHE A 459 22.43 -8.29 3.45
N LEU A 460 22.85 -7.05 3.74
CA LEU A 460 23.64 -6.24 2.82
C LEU A 460 25.03 -6.84 2.56
N ASP A 461 25.59 -7.55 3.53
CA ASP A 461 26.87 -8.27 3.44
C ASP A 461 26.83 -9.46 2.46
N LEU A 462 25.63 -9.91 2.04
CA LEU A 462 25.49 -10.92 0.99
C LEU A 462 25.91 -10.44 -0.40
N GLY A 463 26.15 -9.13 -0.58
CA GLY A 463 26.75 -8.57 -1.79
C GLY A 463 25.90 -7.52 -2.51
N PRO A 464 26.35 -7.06 -3.70
CA PRO A 464 25.75 -5.91 -4.41
C PRO A 464 24.28 -6.10 -4.79
N TRP A 465 23.85 -7.33 -5.07
CA TRP A 465 22.46 -7.64 -5.41
C TRP A 465 21.52 -7.36 -4.22
N ALA A 466 21.94 -7.68 -3.00
CA ALA A 466 21.17 -7.46 -1.77
C ALA A 466 21.06 -5.95 -1.46
N VAL A 467 22.15 -5.21 -1.65
CA VAL A 467 22.17 -3.74 -1.57
C VAL A 467 21.17 -3.14 -2.55
N ASN A 468 21.17 -3.59 -3.80
CA ASN A 468 20.23 -3.11 -4.80
C ASN A 468 18.77 -3.44 -4.43
N LEU A 469 18.50 -4.63 -3.93
CA LEU A 469 17.17 -5.02 -3.49
C LEU A 469 16.67 -4.14 -2.34
N ALA A 470 17.51 -3.90 -1.33
CA ALA A 470 17.18 -3.03 -0.19
C ALA A 470 16.93 -1.57 -0.62
N LEU A 471 17.74 -1.06 -1.55
CA LEU A 471 17.55 0.28 -2.13
C LEU A 471 16.25 0.36 -2.93
N SER A 472 15.92 -0.69 -3.68
CA SER A 472 14.67 -0.80 -4.42
C SER A 472 13.45 -0.87 -3.50
N VAL A 473 13.52 -1.51 -2.33
CA VAL A 473 12.42 -1.44 -1.33
C VAL A 473 12.21 -0.01 -0.82
N GLY A 474 13.23 0.85 -0.90
CA GLY A 474 13.17 2.25 -0.47
C GLY A 474 13.80 2.48 0.90
N ILE A 475 14.82 1.71 1.28
CA ILE A 475 15.44 1.79 2.61
C ILE A 475 16.26 3.07 2.84
N PHE A 476 16.79 3.65 1.77
CA PHE A 476 17.71 4.79 1.78
C PHE A 476 17.28 5.97 2.68
N PRO A 477 16.07 6.55 2.52
CA PRO A 477 15.65 7.68 3.35
C PRO A 477 15.55 7.35 4.84
N TYR A 478 15.31 6.09 5.20
CA TYR A 478 15.21 5.65 6.59
C TYR A 478 16.60 5.56 7.23
N VAL A 479 17.54 4.92 6.56
CA VAL A 479 18.94 4.81 7.03
C VAL A 479 19.59 6.19 7.11
N LEU A 480 19.38 7.05 6.11
CA LEU A 480 19.89 8.42 6.13
C LEU A 480 19.40 9.22 7.34
N LYS A 481 18.14 9.01 7.75
CA LYS A 481 17.56 9.69 8.91
C LYS A 481 18.13 9.20 10.25
N LEU A 482 18.65 7.98 10.31
CA LEU A 482 19.27 7.43 11.54
C LEU A 482 20.67 8.02 11.81
N LEU A 483 21.24 8.77 10.86
CA LEU A 483 22.50 9.50 11.05
C LEU A 483 22.30 10.86 11.75
N GLN A 484 21.05 11.29 11.95
CA GLN A 484 20.65 12.49 12.68
C GLN A 484 20.30 12.13 14.12
#